data_AF-A0AAV5P4F1-F1
#
_entry.id   AF-A0AAV5P4F1-F1
#
_cell.length_a   1.000
_cell.length_b   1.000
_cell.length_c   1.000
_cell.angle_alpha   90.00
_cell.angle_beta   90.00
_cell.angle_gamma   90.00
#
_symmetry.space_group_name_H-M   'P 1'
#
loop_
_entity.id
_entity.type
_entity.pdbx_description
1 polymer ?
#
loop_
_entity_poly.entity_id
_entity_poly.type
_entity_poly.pdbx_seq_one_letter_code
_entity_poly.pdbx_strand_id
1 'polypeptide(L)'
;MTPEEDGAGAPWDDTTWAIWAVGLVEPLIDPDDRLATMAAMRAQAKAHPLRAVTLLAGALTDLLDSLPDDDPWRHLDPATFGTYRDGLDLVPSEAVVIAEDIGLAALARPLGHGGARVMSEAQHGWENAAHAANELEDPVRTLTRAVAWAAWRRRVYVGEDSYPVLVVFSWLPRAALIAAGREIDDDLARAEMRASAKIVDDLV
;
A
#
# COMPACT_ATOMS: atom_id res chain seq x y z
N MET A 1 23.39 -37.85 -7.24
CA MET A 1 23.96 -36.51 -7.01
C MET A 1 23.30 -35.58 -8.00
N THR A 2 22.07 -35.18 -7.69
CA THR A 2 21.32 -34.18 -8.42
C THR A 2 21.96 -32.82 -8.16
N PRO A 3 22.15 -31.96 -9.19
CA PRO A 3 22.60 -30.61 -8.94
C PRO A 3 21.51 -29.90 -8.13
N GLU A 4 21.90 -29.30 -7.02
CA GLU A 4 21.10 -28.32 -6.30
C GLU A 4 20.70 -27.21 -7.27
N GLU A 5 19.40 -27.00 -7.46
CA GLU A 5 18.82 -25.79 -8.05
C GLU A 5 19.00 -24.64 -7.04
N ASP A 6 20.26 -24.24 -6.84
CA ASP A 6 20.63 -23.14 -5.99
C ASP A 6 20.52 -21.82 -6.79
N GLY A 7 19.55 -20.98 -6.40
CA GLY A 7 19.71 -19.53 -6.52
C GLY A 7 18.71 -18.72 -7.36
N ALA A 8 17.76 -19.32 -8.08
CA ALA A 8 16.73 -18.52 -8.74
C ALA A 8 15.65 -18.13 -7.73
N GLY A 9 15.66 -16.86 -7.28
CA GLY A 9 14.59 -16.30 -6.45
C GLY A 9 13.21 -16.45 -7.11
N ALA A 10 12.14 -16.39 -6.32
CA ALA A 10 10.78 -16.55 -6.84
C ALA A 10 10.52 -15.56 -7.99
N PRO A 11 10.07 -16.02 -9.17
CA PRO A 11 9.84 -15.14 -10.31
C PRO A 11 8.73 -14.14 -10.00
N TRP A 12 8.87 -12.93 -10.52
CA TRP A 12 7.82 -11.93 -10.41
C TRP A 12 6.55 -12.34 -11.18
N ASP A 13 5.40 -12.22 -10.54
CA ASP A 13 4.08 -12.41 -11.14
C ASP A 13 3.15 -11.26 -10.70
N ASP A 14 2.77 -10.42 -11.66
CA ASP A 14 1.88 -9.28 -11.43
C ASP A 14 0.51 -9.72 -10.88
N THR A 15 0.05 -10.94 -11.19
CA THR A 15 -1.23 -11.48 -10.70
C THR A 15 -1.24 -11.60 -9.18
N THR A 16 -0.13 -12.06 -8.60
CA THR A 16 0.04 -12.18 -7.14
C THR A 16 -0.17 -10.82 -6.44
N TRP A 17 0.45 -9.76 -6.96
CA TRP A 17 0.32 -8.41 -6.42
C TRP A 17 -1.06 -7.79 -6.68
N ALA A 18 -1.67 -8.11 -7.83
CA ALA A 18 -3.02 -7.69 -8.16
C ALA A 18 -4.07 -8.31 -7.21
N ILE A 19 -3.98 -9.62 -6.93
CA ILE A 19 -4.87 -10.31 -5.99
C ILE A 19 -4.74 -9.72 -4.59
N TRP A 20 -3.52 -9.41 -4.15
CA TRP A 20 -3.32 -8.72 -2.88
C TRP A 20 -4.01 -7.36 -2.82
N ALA A 21 -3.92 -6.57 -3.89
CA ALA A 21 -4.57 -5.27 -3.96
C ALA A 21 -6.09 -5.40 -3.84
N VAL A 22 -6.71 -6.38 -4.52
CA VAL A 22 -8.14 -6.71 -4.33
C VAL A 22 -8.44 -7.08 -2.88
N GLY A 23 -7.52 -7.80 -2.23
CA GLY A 23 -7.56 -8.13 -0.81
C GLY A 23 -7.67 -6.93 0.15
N LEU A 24 -7.29 -5.72 -0.27
CA LEU A 24 -7.42 -4.48 0.52
C LEU A 24 -8.88 -4.01 0.62
N VAL A 25 -9.70 -4.33 -0.38
CA VAL A 25 -11.04 -3.77 -0.55
C VAL A 25 -12.15 -4.82 -0.43
N GLU A 26 -11.87 -6.09 -0.73
CA GLU A 26 -12.86 -7.18 -0.66
C GLU A 26 -12.68 -8.03 0.61
N PRO A 27 -13.42 -7.77 1.71
CA PRO A 27 -13.26 -8.47 2.99
C PRO A 27 -13.60 -9.96 2.94
N LEU A 28 -14.33 -10.44 1.93
CA LEU A 28 -14.82 -11.82 1.85
C LEU A 28 -13.87 -12.79 1.12
N ILE A 29 -12.70 -12.34 0.66
CA ILE A 29 -11.67 -13.27 0.18
C ILE A 29 -11.30 -14.23 1.30
N ASP A 30 -11.21 -15.51 0.94
CA ASP A 30 -10.85 -16.61 1.83
C ASP A 30 -9.58 -16.27 2.65
N PRO A 31 -9.62 -16.41 3.99
CA PRO A 31 -8.46 -16.11 4.83
C PRO A 31 -7.19 -16.87 4.45
N ASP A 32 -7.31 -18.13 4.01
CA ASP A 32 -6.16 -18.96 3.63
C ASP A 32 -5.55 -18.43 2.32
N ASP A 33 -6.38 -18.03 1.36
CA ASP A 33 -5.92 -17.41 0.10
C ASP A 33 -5.22 -16.07 0.36
N ARG A 34 -5.70 -15.26 1.31
CA ARG A 34 -5.02 -14.02 1.71
C ARG A 34 -3.64 -14.29 2.30
N LEU A 35 -3.54 -15.28 3.19
CA LEU A 35 -2.26 -15.64 3.80
C LEU A 35 -1.28 -16.20 2.77
N ALA A 36 -1.75 -17.05 1.86
CA ALA A 36 -0.96 -17.60 0.76
C ALA A 36 -0.46 -16.49 -0.19
N THR A 37 -1.33 -15.56 -0.57
CA THR A 37 -0.98 -14.40 -1.41
C THR A 37 0.10 -13.54 -0.74
N MET A 38 -0.07 -13.21 0.55
CA MET A 38 0.92 -12.44 1.31
C MET A 38 2.28 -13.16 1.41
N ALA A 39 2.29 -14.48 1.52
CA ALA A 39 3.53 -15.28 1.54
C ALA A 39 4.22 -15.27 0.16
N ALA A 40 3.46 -15.45 -0.92
CA ALA A 40 3.96 -15.41 -2.29
C ALA A 40 4.55 -14.03 -2.63
N MET A 41 3.86 -12.94 -2.28
CA MET A 41 4.38 -11.58 -2.45
C MET A 41 5.71 -11.36 -1.73
N ARG A 42 5.84 -11.83 -0.48
CA ARG A 42 7.11 -11.69 0.27
C ARG A 42 8.24 -12.47 -0.38
N ALA A 43 7.97 -13.65 -0.92
CA ALA A 43 8.96 -14.43 -1.66
C ALA A 43 9.42 -13.69 -2.93
N GLN A 44 8.50 -13.14 -3.71
CA GLN A 44 8.82 -12.32 -4.88
C GLN A 44 9.57 -11.03 -4.51
N ALA A 45 9.15 -10.36 -3.44
CA ALA A 45 9.78 -9.12 -2.99
C ALA A 45 11.21 -9.34 -2.50
N LYS A 46 11.51 -10.51 -1.91
CA LYS A 46 12.88 -10.89 -1.57
C LYS A 46 13.76 -11.07 -2.82
N ALA A 47 13.20 -11.62 -3.90
CA ALA A 47 13.90 -11.80 -5.18
C ALA A 47 14.00 -10.49 -5.99
N HIS A 48 13.04 -9.58 -5.80
CA HIS A 48 12.89 -8.35 -6.59
C HIS A 48 12.65 -7.12 -5.68
N PRO A 49 13.58 -6.78 -4.76
CA PRO A 49 13.34 -5.80 -3.71
C PRO A 49 13.06 -4.40 -4.25
N LEU A 50 13.83 -3.95 -5.25
CA LEU A 50 13.63 -2.64 -5.88
C LEU A 50 12.22 -2.51 -6.46
N ARG A 51 11.78 -3.49 -7.26
CA ARG A 51 10.45 -3.48 -7.88
C ARG A 51 9.33 -3.48 -6.84
N ALA A 52 9.45 -4.31 -5.79
CA ALA A 52 8.46 -4.38 -4.71
C ALA A 52 8.36 -3.08 -3.90
N VAL A 53 9.49 -2.49 -3.53
CA VAL A 53 9.53 -1.24 -2.76
C VAL A 53 8.98 -0.09 -3.60
N THR A 54 9.39 0.04 -4.86
CA THR A 54 8.86 1.07 -5.78
C THR A 54 7.35 0.95 -5.95
N LEU A 55 6.84 -0.25 -6.21
CA LEU A 55 5.41 -0.51 -6.36
C LEU A 55 4.61 -0.03 -5.15
N LEU A 56 5.03 -0.44 -3.95
CA LEU A 56 4.28 -0.12 -2.74
C LEU A 56 4.46 1.34 -2.30
N ALA A 57 5.63 1.93 -2.47
CA ALA A 57 5.90 3.34 -2.16
C ALA A 57 5.12 4.26 -3.10
N GLY A 58 5.08 3.94 -4.40
CA GLY A 58 4.27 4.63 -5.39
C GLY A 58 2.78 4.53 -5.07
N ALA A 59 2.29 3.32 -4.79
CA ALA A 59 0.90 3.12 -4.42
C ALA A 59 0.52 3.87 -3.13
N LEU A 60 1.38 3.87 -2.12
CA LEU A 60 1.17 4.63 -0.89
C LEU A 60 1.07 6.12 -1.15
N THR A 61 1.97 6.67 -1.98
CA THR A 61 2.00 8.10 -2.32
C THR A 61 0.71 8.52 -3.01
N ASP A 62 0.29 7.81 -4.06
CA ASP A 62 -0.92 8.13 -4.80
C ASP A 62 -2.21 7.91 -3.97
N LEU A 63 -2.18 7.01 -2.98
CA LEU A 63 -3.26 6.85 -2.01
C LEU A 63 -3.36 8.03 -1.04
N LEU A 64 -2.24 8.48 -0.48
CA LEU A 64 -2.23 9.64 0.41
C LEU A 64 -2.60 10.93 -0.32
N ASP A 65 -2.13 11.10 -1.56
CA ASP A 65 -2.48 12.24 -2.42
C ASP A 65 -3.97 12.26 -2.80
N SER A 66 -4.67 11.12 -2.68
CA SER A 66 -6.10 11.03 -2.97
C SER A 66 -7.01 11.40 -1.78
N LEU A 67 -6.44 11.63 -0.60
CA LEU A 67 -7.18 12.12 0.56
C LEU A 67 -7.55 13.60 0.39
N PRO A 68 -8.59 14.11 1.09
CA PRO A 68 -8.91 15.53 1.12
C PRO A 68 -7.68 16.40 1.44
N ASP A 69 -7.58 17.58 0.82
CA ASP A 69 -6.43 18.48 1.00
C ASP A 69 -6.17 18.88 2.46
N ASP A 70 -7.22 18.93 3.27
CA ASP A 70 -7.17 19.26 4.69
C ASP A 70 -7.04 18.03 5.61
N ASP A 71 -6.94 16.82 5.05
CA ASP A 71 -6.80 15.61 5.85
C ASP A 71 -5.44 15.58 6.59
N PRO A 72 -5.43 15.34 7.91
CA PRO A 72 -4.20 15.36 8.70
C PRO A 72 -3.19 14.29 8.27
N TRP A 73 -3.62 13.21 7.61
CA TRP A 73 -2.72 12.18 7.11
C TRP A 73 -1.94 12.61 5.86
N ARG A 74 -2.26 13.76 5.28
CA ARG A 74 -1.44 14.44 4.25
C ARG A 74 -0.33 15.32 4.82
N HIS A 75 -0.32 15.55 6.13
CA HIS A 75 0.66 16.41 6.84
C HIS A 75 1.05 15.78 8.18
N LEU A 76 1.83 14.70 8.13
CA LEU A 76 2.04 13.81 9.28
C LEU A 76 3.30 14.20 10.05
N ASP A 77 3.20 14.24 11.38
CA ASP A 77 4.38 14.19 12.25
C ASP A 77 4.69 12.72 12.64
N PRO A 78 5.79 12.13 12.16
CA PRO A 78 6.14 10.74 12.45
C PRO A 78 6.50 10.50 13.94
N ALA A 79 6.72 11.57 14.73
CA ALA A 79 6.92 11.45 16.16
C ALA A 79 5.63 11.13 16.93
N THR A 80 4.48 11.56 16.42
CA THR A 80 3.17 11.40 17.08
C THR A 80 2.24 10.42 16.37
N PHE A 81 2.45 10.19 15.07
CA PHE A 81 1.64 9.29 14.25
C PHE A 81 2.04 7.81 14.37
N GLY A 82 1.11 6.91 14.08
CA GLY A 82 1.36 5.49 13.86
C GLY A 82 0.59 4.56 14.81
N THR A 83 -0.51 5.05 15.39
CA THR A 83 -1.39 4.28 16.28
C THR A 83 -2.85 4.38 15.82
N TYR A 84 -3.74 3.54 16.36
CA TYR A 84 -5.16 3.61 16.04
C TYR A 84 -5.81 4.97 16.37
N ARG A 85 -5.20 5.75 17.28
CA ARG A 85 -5.71 7.06 17.68
C ARG A 85 -5.79 8.04 16.52
N ASP A 86 -4.92 7.86 15.52
CA ASP A 86 -4.88 8.68 14.32
C ASP A 86 -6.14 8.52 13.45
N GLY A 87 -6.97 7.49 13.69
CA GLY A 87 -8.24 7.28 13.01
C GLY A 87 -9.48 7.75 13.79
N LEU A 88 -9.33 8.16 15.06
CA LEU A 88 -10.46 8.49 15.94
C LEU A 88 -11.17 9.80 15.59
N ASP A 89 -10.53 10.66 14.80
CA ASP A 89 -11.10 11.90 14.30
C ASP A 89 -12.25 11.66 13.30
N LEU A 90 -12.21 10.55 12.56
CA LEU A 90 -13.28 10.15 11.63
C LEU A 90 -14.15 9.00 12.15
N VAL A 91 -13.58 8.09 12.93
CA VAL A 91 -14.28 6.91 13.45
C VAL A 91 -14.18 6.89 14.97
N PRO A 92 -15.14 7.49 15.69
CA PRO A 92 -15.20 7.41 17.14
C PRO A 92 -15.32 5.94 17.57
N SER A 93 -14.71 5.60 18.70
CA SER A 93 -14.78 4.25 19.26
C SER A 93 -15.02 4.29 20.77
N GLU A 94 -15.89 3.39 21.21
CA GLU A 94 -16.10 3.04 22.62
C GLU A 94 -15.51 1.67 22.97
N ALA A 95 -14.89 1.00 21.99
CA ALA A 95 -14.35 -0.34 22.15
C ALA A 95 -13.14 -0.33 23.08
N VAL A 96 -13.11 -1.29 24.00
CA VAL A 96 -11.95 -1.49 24.89
C VAL A 96 -10.79 -2.15 24.15
N VAL A 97 -11.10 -3.02 23.19
CA VAL A 97 -10.14 -3.76 22.36
C VAL A 97 -10.32 -3.35 20.91
N ILE A 98 -9.34 -2.61 20.37
CA ILE A 98 -9.42 -2.03 19.02
C ILE A 98 -9.53 -3.09 17.91
N ALA A 99 -9.00 -4.29 18.12
CA ALA A 99 -9.14 -5.39 17.15
C ALA A 99 -10.58 -5.89 16.98
N GLU A 100 -11.47 -5.60 17.94
CA GLU A 100 -12.88 -5.96 17.91
C GLU A 100 -13.75 -4.83 17.33
N ASP A 101 -13.18 -3.65 17.12
CA ASP A 101 -13.86 -2.50 16.55
C ASP A 101 -13.90 -2.63 15.02
N ILE A 102 -15.09 -2.82 14.45
CA ILE A 102 -15.27 -3.02 13.00
C ILE A 102 -14.73 -1.83 12.20
N GLY A 103 -14.81 -0.62 12.75
CA GLY A 103 -14.34 0.60 12.11
C GLY A 103 -12.84 0.80 12.22
N LEU A 104 -12.17 0.32 13.27
CA LEU A 104 -10.75 0.56 13.55
C LEU A 104 -9.85 -0.69 13.52
N ALA A 105 -10.39 -1.90 13.30
CA ALA A 105 -9.64 -3.15 13.36
C ALA A 105 -8.44 -3.17 12.40
N ALA A 106 -8.51 -2.48 11.26
CA ALA A 106 -7.41 -2.31 10.33
C ALA A 106 -6.18 -1.61 10.95
N LEU A 107 -6.41 -0.75 11.95
CA LEU A 107 -5.39 0.01 12.68
C LEU A 107 -4.95 -0.67 13.99
N ALA A 108 -5.52 -1.83 14.33
CA ALA A 108 -5.27 -2.51 15.61
C ALA A 108 -3.79 -2.87 15.83
N ARG A 109 -3.01 -3.03 14.76
CA ARG A 109 -1.55 -3.19 14.82
C ARG A 109 -0.87 -1.86 14.48
N PRO A 110 -0.21 -1.20 15.45
CA PRO A 110 0.51 0.05 15.20
C PRO A 110 1.51 -0.04 14.05
N LEU A 111 1.65 1.04 13.28
CA LEU A 111 2.71 1.18 12.27
C LEU A 111 4.10 1.22 12.91
N GLY A 112 4.19 1.83 14.10
CA GLY A 112 5.46 2.16 14.75
C GLY A 112 6.21 3.27 14.01
N HIS A 113 7.36 3.68 14.56
CA HIS A 113 8.12 4.83 14.02
C HIS A 113 8.57 4.64 12.56
N GLY A 114 9.00 3.44 12.17
CA GLY A 114 9.41 3.17 10.79
C GLY A 114 8.27 3.35 9.79
N GLY A 115 7.09 2.81 10.09
CA GLY A 115 5.91 2.99 9.24
C GLY A 115 5.39 4.44 9.23
N ALA A 116 5.44 5.12 10.38
CA ALA A 116 5.07 6.54 10.47
C ALA A 116 6.00 7.43 9.62
N ARG A 117 7.31 7.16 9.66
CA ARG A 117 8.29 7.85 8.79
C ARG A 117 8.00 7.60 7.31
N VAL A 118 7.78 6.36 6.91
CA VAL A 118 7.44 6.03 5.50
C VAL A 118 6.18 6.77 5.02
N MET A 119 5.14 6.85 5.86
CA MET A 119 3.92 7.61 5.54
C MET A 119 4.20 9.12 5.40
N SER A 120 5.01 9.70 6.29
CA SER A 120 5.39 11.12 6.23
C SER A 120 6.23 11.43 4.98
N GLU A 121 7.19 10.57 4.64
CA GLU A 121 8.05 10.74 3.45
C GLU A 121 7.29 10.60 2.13
N ALA A 122 6.23 9.79 2.09
CA ALA A 122 5.36 9.65 0.92
C ALA A 122 4.69 10.97 0.50
N GLN A 123 4.53 11.92 1.41
CA GLN A 123 4.00 13.27 1.10
C GLN A 123 4.94 14.07 0.19
N HIS A 124 6.20 13.66 0.13
CA HIS A 124 7.24 14.29 -0.67
C HIS A 124 7.59 13.47 -1.92
N GLY A 125 6.77 12.47 -2.28
CA GLY A 125 6.98 11.61 -3.44
C GLY A 125 7.37 10.19 -3.10
N TRP A 126 7.20 9.31 -4.09
CA TRP A 126 7.39 7.87 -3.92
C TRP A 126 8.86 7.49 -3.73
N GLU A 127 9.78 8.26 -4.28
CA GLU A 127 11.22 8.06 -4.11
C GLU A 127 11.64 8.25 -2.66
N ASN A 128 11.09 9.25 -1.97
CA ASN A 128 11.36 9.52 -0.56
C ASN A 128 10.79 8.41 0.32
N ALA A 129 9.55 7.97 0.05
CA ALA A 129 8.96 6.81 0.72
C ALA A 129 9.77 5.52 0.49
N ALA A 130 10.23 5.27 -0.74
CA ALA A 130 11.07 4.13 -1.08
C ALA A 130 12.43 4.19 -0.38
N HIS A 131 13.05 5.37 -0.33
CA HIS A 131 14.31 5.59 0.37
C HIS A 131 14.16 5.30 1.88
N ALA A 132 13.15 5.89 2.52
CA ALA A 132 12.88 5.67 3.93
C ALA A 132 12.53 4.20 4.25
N ALA A 133 11.78 3.53 3.36
CA ALA A 133 11.45 2.13 3.53
C ALA A 133 12.69 1.22 3.44
N ASN A 134 13.65 1.52 2.55
CA ASN A 134 14.87 0.73 2.39
C ASN A 134 15.81 0.80 3.61
N GLU A 135 15.63 1.76 4.51
CA GLU A 135 16.37 1.82 5.79
C GLU A 135 15.81 0.85 6.85
N LEU A 136 14.65 0.24 6.61
CA LEU A 136 13.98 -0.65 7.55
C LEU A 136 14.45 -2.10 7.38
N GLU A 137 14.34 -2.87 8.46
CA GLU A 137 14.64 -4.32 8.46
C GLU A 137 13.70 -5.12 7.54
N ASP A 138 12.42 -4.74 7.50
CA ASP A 138 11.39 -5.35 6.63
C ASP A 138 10.59 -4.25 5.90
N PRO A 139 11.12 -3.71 4.79
CA PRO A 139 10.50 -2.63 4.02
C PRO A 139 9.11 -3.02 3.52
N VAL A 140 8.97 -4.24 2.99
CA VAL A 140 7.76 -4.72 2.30
C VAL A 140 6.62 -4.93 3.29
N ARG A 141 6.88 -5.53 4.46
CA ARG A 141 5.87 -5.66 5.51
C ARG A 141 5.41 -4.30 6.04
N THR A 142 6.32 -3.34 6.13
CA THR A 142 6.00 -2.00 6.60
C THR A 142 5.16 -1.24 5.57
N LEU A 143 5.58 -1.24 4.30
CA LEU A 143 4.88 -0.60 3.20
C LEU A 143 3.50 -1.21 2.93
N THR A 144 3.36 -2.54 2.92
CA THR A 144 2.04 -3.19 2.77
C THR A 144 1.07 -2.77 3.87
N ARG A 145 1.56 -2.56 5.11
CA ARG A 145 0.74 -2.05 6.22
C ARG A 145 0.40 -0.57 6.05
N ALA A 146 1.35 0.25 5.64
CA ALA A 146 1.12 1.67 5.36
C ALA A 146 0.07 1.86 4.24
N VAL A 147 0.18 1.08 3.15
CA VAL A 147 -0.84 1.04 2.08
C VAL A 147 -2.21 0.64 2.62
N ALA A 148 -2.28 -0.40 3.46
CA ALA A 148 -3.56 -0.80 4.07
C ALA A 148 -4.15 0.28 4.99
N TRP A 149 -3.31 1.03 5.72
CA TRP A 149 -3.73 2.17 6.54
C TRP A 149 -4.27 3.31 5.67
N ALA A 150 -3.55 3.70 4.62
CA ALA A 150 -4.00 4.74 3.69
C ALA A 150 -5.31 4.35 2.97
N ALA A 151 -5.42 3.09 2.53
CA ALA A 151 -6.65 2.56 1.93
C ALA A 151 -7.82 2.54 2.92
N TRP A 152 -7.57 2.21 4.20
CA TRP A 152 -8.58 2.33 5.25
C TRP A 152 -9.04 3.78 5.40
N ARG A 153 -8.11 4.73 5.51
CA ARG A 153 -8.43 6.16 5.70
C ARG A 153 -9.31 6.69 4.58
N ARG A 154 -8.98 6.37 3.33
CA ARG A 154 -9.76 6.77 2.16
C ARG A 154 -11.17 6.19 2.17
N ARG A 155 -11.30 4.91 2.50
CA ARG A 155 -12.59 4.22 2.62
C ARG A 155 -13.53 4.87 3.63
N VAL A 156 -13.00 5.44 4.73
CA VAL A 156 -13.83 6.15 5.72
C VAL A 156 -14.51 7.38 5.11
N TYR A 157 -13.88 8.03 4.12
CA TYR A 157 -14.49 9.13 3.38
C TYR A 157 -15.44 8.67 2.28
N VAL A 158 -15.06 7.65 1.52
CA VAL A 158 -15.69 7.32 0.24
C VAL A 158 -16.72 6.19 0.36
N GLY A 159 -16.61 5.32 1.38
CA GLY A 159 -17.43 4.12 1.52
C GLY A 159 -16.88 2.98 0.66
N GLU A 160 -17.64 2.54 -0.34
CA GLU A 160 -17.17 1.54 -1.29
C GLU A 160 -16.05 2.12 -2.17
N ASP A 161 -14.86 1.53 -2.09
CA ASP A 161 -13.64 2.17 -2.59
C ASP A 161 -12.78 1.18 -3.38
N SER A 162 -12.83 1.28 -4.71
CA SER A 162 -12.02 0.46 -5.63
C SER A 162 -10.67 1.10 -5.99
N TYR A 163 -10.45 2.36 -5.63
CA TYR A 163 -9.26 3.13 -6.05
C TYR A 163 -7.94 2.53 -5.56
N PRO A 164 -7.80 1.95 -4.35
CA PRO A 164 -6.59 1.25 -3.96
C PRO A 164 -6.16 0.15 -4.94
N VAL A 165 -7.12 -0.55 -5.55
CA VAL A 165 -6.84 -1.57 -6.57
C VAL A 165 -6.29 -0.91 -7.83
N LEU A 166 -6.96 0.15 -8.31
CA LEU A 166 -6.56 0.89 -9.51
C LEU A 166 -5.15 1.48 -9.37
N VAL A 167 -4.84 2.05 -8.21
CA VAL A 167 -3.52 2.61 -7.91
C VAL A 167 -2.44 1.53 -8.00
N VAL A 168 -2.63 0.39 -7.32
CA VAL A 168 -1.63 -0.70 -7.38
C VAL A 168 -1.49 -1.21 -8.82
N PHE A 169 -2.59 -1.37 -9.55
CA PHE A 169 -2.56 -1.84 -10.94
C PHE A 169 -1.79 -0.88 -11.84
N SER A 170 -1.95 0.43 -11.62
CA SER A 170 -1.24 1.46 -12.36
C SER A 170 0.28 1.43 -12.09
N TRP A 171 0.68 1.05 -10.88
CA TRP A 171 2.08 0.98 -10.46
C TRP A 171 2.78 -0.31 -10.84
N LEU A 172 2.06 -1.43 -11.08
CA LEU A 172 2.66 -2.70 -11.52
C LEU A 172 3.59 -2.53 -12.75
N PRO A 173 3.14 -1.92 -13.87
CA PRO A 173 4.01 -1.69 -15.02
C PRO A 173 5.07 -0.61 -14.77
N ARG A 174 4.77 0.44 -13.98
CA ARG A 174 5.73 1.51 -13.66
C ARG A 174 6.92 0.99 -12.86
N ALA A 175 6.65 0.20 -11.84
CA ALA A 175 7.68 -0.44 -11.03
C ALA A 175 8.55 -1.38 -11.86
N ALA A 176 8.00 -2.04 -12.88
CA ALA A 176 8.77 -2.83 -13.83
C ALA A 176 9.74 -1.98 -14.66
N LEU A 177 9.27 -0.83 -15.16
CA LEU A 177 10.07 0.12 -15.93
C LEU A 177 11.22 0.70 -15.08
N ILE A 178 10.90 1.17 -13.87
CA ILE A 178 11.90 1.71 -12.93
C ILE A 178 12.93 0.64 -12.54
N ALA A 179 12.49 -0.58 -12.23
CA ALA A 179 13.41 -1.67 -11.89
C ALA A 179 14.33 -2.05 -13.06
N ALA A 180 13.92 -1.78 -14.31
CA ALA A 180 14.73 -1.93 -15.50
C ALA A 180 15.61 -0.70 -15.82
N GLY A 181 15.62 0.32 -14.95
CA GLY A 181 16.38 1.56 -15.14
C GLY A 181 15.79 2.49 -16.20
N ARG A 182 14.51 2.36 -16.51
CA ARG A 182 13.81 3.22 -17.49
C ARG A 182 13.10 4.35 -16.76
N GLU A 183 13.10 5.52 -17.36
CA GLU A 183 12.33 6.67 -16.88
C GLU A 183 10.82 6.42 -17.04
N ILE A 184 10.04 7.04 -16.16
CA ILE A 184 8.58 7.06 -16.23
C ILE A 184 8.09 8.51 -16.34
N ASP A 185 6.99 8.71 -17.06
CA ASP A 185 6.27 9.98 -17.11
C ASP A 185 5.15 9.95 -16.06
N ASP A 186 5.46 10.44 -14.86
CA ASP A 186 4.57 10.40 -13.70
C ASP A 186 3.28 11.21 -13.92
N ASP A 187 3.38 12.34 -14.60
CA ASP A 187 2.24 13.25 -14.82
C ASP A 187 1.23 12.62 -15.78
N LEU A 188 1.71 12.04 -16.89
CA LEU A 188 0.86 11.33 -17.84
C LEU A 188 0.17 10.14 -17.18
N ALA A 189 0.92 9.34 -16.43
CA ALA A 189 0.41 8.12 -15.82
C ALA A 189 -0.66 8.42 -14.74
N ARG A 190 -0.50 9.50 -13.99
CA ARG A 190 -1.51 9.99 -13.02
C ARG A 190 -2.77 10.52 -13.73
N ALA A 191 -2.62 11.23 -14.84
CA ALA A 191 -3.76 11.73 -15.62
C ALA A 191 -4.62 10.58 -16.18
N GLU A 192 -3.98 9.55 -16.73
CA GLU A 192 -4.66 8.35 -17.25
C GLU A 192 -5.40 7.56 -16.15
N MET A 193 -4.78 7.44 -14.97
CA MET A 193 -5.40 6.79 -13.82
C MET A 193 -6.64 7.54 -13.34
N ARG A 194 -6.58 8.87 -13.20
CA ARG A 194 -7.73 9.71 -12.80
C ARG A 194 -8.87 9.62 -13.82
N ALA A 195 -8.54 9.61 -15.11
CA ALA A 195 -9.54 9.40 -16.16
C ALA A 195 -10.22 8.03 -16.04
N SER A 196 -9.45 6.98 -15.73
CA SER A 196 -9.98 5.62 -15.57
C SER A 196 -10.86 5.48 -14.31
N ALA A 197 -10.44 6.06 -13.18
CA ALA A 197 -11.23 6.07 -11.95
C ALA A 197 -12.57 6.78 -12.14
N LYS A 198 -12.57 7.94 -12.83
CA LYS A 198 -13.81 8.66 -13.15
C LYS A 198 -14.77 7.82 -14.00
N ILE A 199 -14.26 7.06 -14.98
CA ILE A 199 -15.11 6.18 -15.79
C ILE A 199 -15.75 5.08 -14.94
N VAL A 200 -15.03 4.54 -13.95
CA VAL A 200 -15.58 3.54 -13.02
C VAL A 200 -16.68 4.17 -12.15
N ASP A 201 -16.44 5.35 -11.59
CA ASP A 201 -17.43 6.06 -10.77
C ASP A 201 -18.70 6.45 -11.57
N ASP A 202 -18.56 6.78 -12.86
CA ASP A 202 -19.69 7.13 -13.74
C ASP A 202 -20.53 5.90 -14.18
N LEU A 203 -20.05 4.66 -13.92
CA LEU A 203 -20.71 3.41 -14.33
C LEU A 203 -21.48 2.69 -13.19
N VAL A 204 -21.38 3.18 -11.95
CA VAL A 204 -22.07 2.66 -10.75
C VAL A 204 -23.24 3.58 -10.36
#